data_AF-A0A3M1CJF9-F1
#
_entry.id   AF-A0A3M1CJF9-F1
#
_cell.length_a   1.000
_cell.length_b   1.000
_cell.length_c   1.000
_cell.angle_alpha   90.00
_cell.angle_beta   90.00
_cell.angle_gamma   90.00
#
_symmetry.space_group_name_H-M   'P 1'
#
loop_
_entity.id
_entity.type
_entity.pdbx_description
1 polymer ?
#
loop_
_entity_poly.entity_id
_entity_poly.type
_entity_poly.pdbx_seq_one_letter_code
_entity_poly.pdbx_strand_id
1 'polypeptide(L)'
;MRTIPVILPVVLVLATACEEKKSGITVGSGAVEGCDLAIDKLADTTWVMLRPLPDKSEIKDPRTRMRILKEDGQFKVKYNVGSLADVYTYGCEIQGEELICAEEAKLRDICQALLVGGAECTAETLQKYEKSATAEEVAKAIEEATANVEKYRNTDKWKQFELNNNNLGNKLQGRLYIKVDTRKCRLRVTDNYMTIYNGKEVEDSNPVGTNPFVKWDGGELLFEHCTDSGDIAPMRSAEYPADLNNVETIGREGVSYGEEVHFWYLGQDARDVVDGCKVTYDLWFDGQNPQKGLEPEVVEVKGGKKEYRYHWSHTWTEPFPEGTLPAGVTVMHRRWTCEDPSKSGEEVACAAVALH
;
A
#
# COMPACT_ATOMS: atom_id res chain seq x y z
N MET A 1 -27.04 31.93 92.48
CA MET A 1 -25.55 31.86 92.49
C MET A 1 -25.17 30.86 91.41
N ARG A 2 -24.35 31.12 90.38
CA ARG A 2 -23.42 32.21 90.04
C ARG A 2 -23.56 32.51 88.55
N THR A 3 -23.59 33.79 88.20
CA THR A 3 -23.24 34.37 86.90
C THR A 3 -21.73 34.22 86.66
N ILE A 4 -21.30 34.07 85.39
CA ILE A 4 -20.02 34.53 84.80
C ILE A 4 -19.98 34.14 83.29
N PRO A 5 -19.26 34.91 82.43
CA PRO A 5 -19.80 35.40 81.16
C PRO A 5 -19.11 34.87 79.87
N VAL A 6 -19.72 35.27 78.75
CA VAL A 6 -19.22 35.54 77.38
C VAL A 6 -17.71 35.37 77.13
N ILE A 7 -17.36 34.55 76.12
CA ILE A 7 -16.29 34.86 75.15
C ILE A 7 -16.77 34.38 73.77
N LEU A 8 -17.08 35.34 72.88
CA LEU A 8 -17.26 35.09 71.45
C LEU A 8 -15.87 35.22 70.80
N PRO A 9 -15.30 34.18 70.17
CA PRO A 9 -14.14 34.36 69.33
C PRO A 9 -14.58 34.96 67.99
N VAL A 10 -14.13 36.18 67.74
CA VAL A 10 -14.10 36.82 66.43
C VAL A 10 -13.23 35.95 65.52
N VAL A 11 -13.86 35.17 64.64
CA VAL A 11 -13.14 34.52 63.54
C VAL A 11 -13.08 35.53 62.40
N LEU A 12 -11.89 36.08 62.24
CA LEU A 12 -11.44 36.92 61.15
C LEU A 12 -11.58 36.12 59.84
N VAL A 13 -12.55 36.50 59.00
CA VAL A 13 -12.64 36.00 57.62
C VAL A 13 -11.51 36.66 56.83
N LEU A 14 -10.38 35.96 56.73
CA LEU A 14 -9.36 36.27 55.73
C LEU A 14 -9.94 35.88 54.37
N ALA A 15 -10.34 36.91 53.62
CA ALA A 15 -10.57 36.81 52.19
C ALA A 15 -9.24 36.48 51.50
N THR A 16 -8.92 35.19 51.38
CA THR A 16 -7.99 34.73 50.36
C THR A 16 -8.74 34.75 49.04
N ALA A 17 -8.39 35.73 48.20
CA ALA A 17 -8.74 35.75 46.79
C ALA A 17 -8.32 34.41 46.16
N CYS A 18 -9.29 33.54 45.88
CA CYS A 18 -9.12 32.51 44.88
C CYS A 18 -9.02 33.22 43.53
N GLU A 19 -7.80 33.52 43.09
CA GLU A 19 -7.54 33.64 41.66
C GLU A 19 -7.91 32.29 41.04
N GLU A 20 -9.05 32.24 40.37
CA GLU A 20 -9.35 31.21 39.38
C GLU A 20 -8.26 31.28 38.31
N LYS A 21 -7.19 30.52 38.51
CA LYS A 21 -6.26 30.17 37.46
C LYS A 21 -7.02 29.31 36.47
N LYS A 22 -7.68 29.97 35.52
CA LYS A 22 -8.11 29.36 34.26
C LYS A 22 -6.85 28.85 33.57
N SER A 23 -6.44 27.62 33.89
CA SER A 23 -5.56 26.84 33.04
C SER A 23 -6.36 26.44 31.80
N GLY A 24 -6.66 27.44 30.96
CA GLY A 24 -7.00 27.18 29.58
C GLY A 24 -5.76 26.55 28.97
N ILE A 25 -5.85 25.26 28.65
CA ILE A 25 -4.90 24.61 27.76
C ILE A 25 -4.87 25.46 26.50
N THR A 26 -3.81 26.24 26.34
CA THR A 26 -3.54 26.96 25.11
C THR A 26 -3.08 25.88 24.14
N VAL A 27 -4.03 25.28 23.42
CA VAL A 27 -3.71 24.44 22.27
C VAL A 27 -3.04 25.39 21.29
N GLY A 28 -1.71 25.34 21.22
CA GLY A 28 -0.91 26.20 20.36
C GLY A 28 -1.45 26.13 18.94
N SER A 29 -2.14 27.19 18.52
CA SER A 29 -2.48 27.44 17.13
C SER A 29 -1.22 27.97 16.43
N GLY A 30 -0.17 27.16 16.41
CA GLY A 30 0.93 27.36 15.49
C GLY A 30 0.44 26.98 14.11
N ALA A 31 -0.29 27.87 13.43
CA ALA A 31 -0.34 27.80 11.98
C ALA A 31 1.11 27.92 11.51
N VAL A 32 1.59 26.91 10.79
CA VAL A 32 2.89 27.00 10.12
C VAL A 32 2.78 28.16 9.12
N GLU A 33 3.48 29.26 9.37
CA GLU A 33 3.61 30.35 8.40
C GLU A 33 4.13 29.77 7.08
N GLY A 34 3.37 29.92 5.98
CA GLY A 34 3.79 29.50 4.64
C GLY A 34 3.35 28.12 4.17
N CYS A 35 2.34 27.47 4.76
CA CYS A 35 1.78 26.26 4.16
C CYS A 35 0.86 26.55 2.97
N ASP A 36 1.42 26.48 1.76
CA ASP A 36 0.68 26.62 0.49
C ASP A 36 -0.03 25.33 0.02
N LEU A 37 -0.18 24.34 0.92
CA LEU A 37 -0.78 23.04 0.62
C LEU A 37 -2.28 23.18 0.37
N ALA A 38 -2.73 22.75 -0.80
CA ALA A 38 -4.12 22.72 -1.22
C ALA A 38 -4.37 21.50 -2.12
N ILE A 39 -5.61 21.01 -2.17
CA ILE A 39 -5.99 19.77 -2.85
C ILE A 39 -5.68 19.84 -4.36
N ASP A 40 -5.96 20.98 -4.98
CA ASP A 40 -5.70 21.25 -6.39
C ASP A 40 -4.21 21.30 -6.75
N LYS A 41 -3.33 21.44 -5.74
CA LYS A 41 -1.87 21.43 -5.87
C LYS A 41 -1.21 20.10 -5.47
N LEU A 42 -1.99 19.04 -5.26
CA LEU A 42 -1.45 17.73 -4.88
C LEU A 42 -0.92 16.92 -6.06
N ALA A 43 -1.18 17.32 -7.31
CA ALA A 43 -0.69 16.58 -8.47
C ALA A 43 0.85 16.46 -8.47
N ASP A 44 1.33 15.28 -8.86
CA ASP A 44 2.75 14.93 -8.98
C ASP A 44 3.55 15.08 -7.68
N THR A 45 2.91 14.78 -6.54
CA THR A 45 3.53 14.82 -5.22
C THR A 45 3.65 13.44 -4.59
N THR A 46 4.73 13.25 -3.82
CA THR A 46 4.99 12.02 -3.07
C THR A 46 4.92 12.29 -1.58
N TRP A 47 4.25 11.39 -0.86
CA TRP A 47 4.02 11.48 0.58
C TRP A 47 4.32 10.16 1.25
N VAL A 48 4.76 10.22 2.50
CA VAL A 48 5.03 9.07 3.36
C VAL A 48 4.36 9.26 4.70
N MET A 49 3.94 8.17 5.33
CA MET A 49 3.32 8.21 6.64
C MET A 49 4.31 8.72 7.69
N LEU A 50 3.83 9.53 8.63
CA LEU A 50 4.52 9.78 9.88
C LEU A 50 4.11 8.72 10.89
N ARG A 51 5.07 7.88 11.27
CA ARG A 51 4.87 6.79 12.21
C ARG A 51 5.35 7.21 13.61
N PRO A 52 4.53 7.02 14.66
CA PRO A 52 4.97 7.30 16.02
C PRO A 52 5.92 6.21 16.55
N LEU A 53 6.97 6.64 17.25
CA LEU A 53 7.88 5.80 18.02
C LEU A 53 7.44 5.66 19.49
N PRO A 54 7.96 4.67 20.25
CA PRO A 54 7.61 4.48 21.66
C PRO A 54 7.87 5.70 22.55
N ASP A 55 8.85 6.54 22.17
CA ASP A 55 9.19 7.80 22.85
C ASP A 55 8.32 8.99 22.42
N LYS A 56 7.30 8.75 21.58
CA LYS A 56 6.39 9.73 20.98
C LYS A 56 7.02 10.64 19.93
N SER A 57 8.27 10.41 19.54
CA SER A 57 8.80 11.03 18.33
C SER A 57 8.10 10.44 17.10
N GLU A 58 8.12 11.16 15.98
CA GLU A 58 7.56 10.68 14.71
C GLU A 58 8.71 10.52 13.71
N ILE A 59 8.69 9.44 12.94
CA ILE A 59 9.63 9.24 11.83
C ILE A 59 8.88 8.98 10.53
N LYS A 60 9.49 9.39 9.41
CA LYS A 60 8.95 9.13 8.07
C LYS A 60 9.06 7.64 7.76
N ASP A 61 7.96 7.01 7.37
CA ASP A 61 7.90 5.60 6.98
C ASP A 61 7.78 5.47 5.44
N PRO A 62 8.89 5.27 4.71
CA PRO A 62 8.86 5.13 3.25
C PRO A 62 8.17 3.86 2.77
N ARG A 63 7.83 2.92 3.67
CA ARG A 63 7.10 1.69 3.34
C ARG A 63 5.59 1.92 3.25
N THR A 64 5.10 2.97 3.90
CA THR A 64 3.71 3.42 3.78
C THR A 64 3.72 4.75 3.04
N ARG A 65 3.56 4.68 1.72
CA ARG A 65 3.79 5.81 0.81
C ARG A 65 2.65 5.97 -0.17
N MET A 66 2.50 7.19 -0.67
CA MET A 66 1.61 7.50 -1.79
C MET A 66 2.26 8.45 -2.78
N ARG A 67 1.87 8.30 -4.03
CA ARG A 67 2.10 9.26 -5.09
C ARG A 67 0.76 9.70 -5.66
N ILE A 68 0.51 11.00 -5.60
CA ILE A 68 -0.68 11.61 -6.17
C ILE A 68 -0.31 12.07 -7.57
N LEU A 69 -1.09 11.64 -8.57
CA LEU A 69 -0.89 11.87 -9.99
C LEU A 69 -2.12 12.57 -10.57
N LYS A 70 -1.94 13.23 -11.71
CA LYS A 70 -3.05 13.75 -12.51
C LYS A 70 -2.93 13.27 -13.95
N GLU A 71 -3.80 12.36 -14.34
CA GLU A 71 -3.83 11.73 -15.66
C GLU A 71 -5.19 12.00 -16.30
N ASP A 72 -5.21 12.46 -17.56
CA ASP A 72 -6.44 12.78 -18.30
C ASP A 72 -7.40 13.73 -17.54
N GLY A 73 -6.83 14.62 -16.72
CA GLY A 73 -7.59 15.58 -15.91
C GLY A 73 -8.16 15.00 -14.61
N GLN A 74 -8.03 13.70 -14.36
CA GLN A 74 -8.48 13.02 -13.15
C GLN A 74 -7.32 12.78 -12.19
N PHE A 75 -7.61 12.83 -10.89
CA PHE A 75 -6.61 12.46 -9.88
C PHE A 75 -6.52 10.95 -9.77
N LYS A 76 -5.29 10.45 -9.69
CA LYS A 76 -5.01 9.07 -9.32
C LYS A 76 -4.04 9.04 -8.15
N VAL A 77 -4.13 8.00 -7.34
CA VAL A 77 -3.22 7.79 -6.22
C VAL A 77 -2.62 6.39 -6.35
N LYS A 78 -1.30 6.31 -6.46
CA LYS A 78 -0.58 5.05 -6.22
C LYS A 78 -0.26 4.98 -4.73
N TYR A 79 -0.72 3.96 -4.02
CA TYR A 79 -0.61 3.85 -2.55
C TYR A 79 -0.30 2.43 -2.09
N ASN A 80 0.43 2.34 -0.98
CA ASN A 80 0.67 1.09 -0.26
C ASN A 80 0.71 1.29 1.26
N VAL A 81 0.61 0.17 1.97
CA VAL A 81 0.44 0.14 3.43
C VAL A 81 1.45 -0.81 4.04
N GLY A 82 2.63 -0.32 4.41
CA GLY A 82 3.70 -1.13 4.99
C GLY A 82 4.22 -2.27 4.10
N SER A 83 3.69 -2.46 2.89
CA SER A 83 4.19 -3.42 1.91
C SER A 83 5.42 -2.86 1.22
N LEU A 84 6.41 -3.70 0.94
CA LEU A 84 7.61 -3.27 0.23
C LEU A 84 7.46 -3.36 -1.30
N ALA A 85 6.49 -4.15 -1.77
CA ALA A 85 6.35 -4.51 -3.18
C ALA A 85 4.92 -4.37 -3.73
N ASP A 86 3.90 -4.38 -2.87
CA ASP A 86 2.51 -4.20 -3.32
C ASP A 86 2.19 -2.71 -3.37
N VAL A 87 1.84 -2.21 -4.55
CA VAL A 87 1.32 -0.85 -4.73
C VAL A 87 0.00 -0.95 -5.48
N TYR A 88 -1.03 -0.23 -5.02
CA TYR A 88 -2.35 -0.21 -5.64
C TYR A 88 -2.62 1.16 -6.24
N THR A 89 -3.38 1.18 -7.33
CA THR A 89 -3.80 2.43 -8.00
C THR A 89 -5.26 2.69 -7.67
N TYR A 90 -5.54 3.93 -7.25
CA TYR A 90 -6.88 4.40 -6.91
C TYR A 90 -7.27 5.55 -7.84
N GLY A 91 -8.47 5.47 -8.42
CA GLY A 91 -9.10 6.61 -9.08
C GLY A 91 -9.72 7.54 -8.03
N CYS A 92 -9.57 8.85 -8.20
CA CYS A 92 -9.98 9.82 -7.20
C CYS A 92 -10.86 10.96 -7.74
N GLU A 93 -11.82 11.37 -6.92
CA GLU A 93 -12.68 12.52 -7.16
C GLU A 93 -12.55 13.53 -6.01
N ILE A 94 -12.58 14.82 -6.34
CA ILE A 94 -12.64 15.89 -5.33
C ILE A 94 -14.08 16.01 -4.84
N GLN A 95 -14.29 15.85 -3.54
CA GLN A 95 -15.57 16.09 -2.89
C GLN A 95 -15.40 17.07 -1.72
N GLY A 96 -15.76 18.33 -1.95
CA GLY A 96 -15.59 19.39 -0.95
C GLY A 96 -14.11 19.65 -0.66
N GLU A 97 -13.68 19.40 0.58
CA GLU A 97 -12.30 19.58 1.05
C GLU A 97 -11.52 18.26 1.15
N GLU A 98 -11.97 17.22 0.46
CA GLU A 98 -11.38 15.89 0.51
C GLU A 98 -11.22 15.32 -0.89
N LEU A 99 -10.15 14.55 -1.08
CA LEU A 99 -9.96 13.69 -2.23
C LEU A 99 -10.39 12.28 -1.82
N ILE A 100 -11.46 11.77 -2.45
CA ILE A 100 -11.99 10.45 -2.18
C ILE A 100 -11.55 9.53 -3.30
N CYS A 101 -10.84 8.48 -2.94
CA CYS A 101 -10.23 7.55 -3.88
C CYS A 101 -10.72 6.13 -3.67
N ALA A 102 -10.82 5.39 -4.76
CA ALA A 102 -11.23 4.00 -4.77
C ALA A 102 -10.33 3.17 -5.70
N GLU A 103 -9.98 1.97 -5.26
CA GLU A 103 -9.40 0.94 -6.15
C GLU A 103 -10.44 0.57 -7.22
N GLU A 104 -10.01 0.06 -8.36
CA GLU A 104 -10.92 -0.51 -9.37
C GLU A 104 -11.83 -1.57 -8.72
N ALA A 105 -13.13 -1.48 -9.00
CA ALA A 105 -14.09 -2.36 -8.34
C ALA A 105 -14.06 -3.77 -8.92
N LYS A 106 -13.97 -4.79 -8.05
CA LYS A 106 -14.14 -6.20 -8.43
C LYS A 106 -15.63 -6.52 -8.63
N LEU A 107 -16.20 -6.05 -9.73
CA LEU A 107 -17.66 -6.04 -9.97
C LEU A 107 -18.33 -7.41 -9.78
N ARG A 108 -17.70 -8.49 -10.26
CA ARG A 108 -18.21 -9.86 -10.08
C ARG A 108 -18.29 -10.23 -8.59
N ASP A 109 -17.25 -9.92 -7.82
CA ASP A 109 -17.16 -10.29 -6.41
C ASP A 109 -18.12 -9.45 -5.54
N ILE A 110 -18.27 -8.16 -5.88
CA ILE A 110 -19.28 -7.26 -5.31
C ILE A 110 -20.69 -7.81 -5.58
N CYS A 111 -20.98 -8.16 -6.83
CA CYS A 111 -22.26 -8.72 -7.23
C CYS A 111 -22.58 -10.01 -6.48
N GLN A 112 -21.60 -10.91 -6.39
CA GLN A 112 -21.70 -12.16 -5.65
C GLN A 112 -21.98 -11.93 -4.17
N ALA A 113 -21.27 -10.99 -3.53
CA ALA A 113 -21.50 -10.64 -2.13
C ALA A 113 -22.88 -10.03 -1.87
N LEU A 114 -23.40 -9.19 -2.78
CA LEU A 114 -24.78 -8.67 -2.71
C LEU A 114 -25.80 -9.82 -2.74
N LEU A 115 -25.69 -10.71 -3.73
CA LEU A 115 -26.63 -11.82 -3.93
C LEU A 115 -26.61 -12.82 -2.76
N VAL A 116 -25.43 -13.10 -2.21
CA VAL A 116 -25.27 -13.95 -1.01
C VAL A 116 -25.87 -13.26 0.22
N GLY A 117 -25.63 -11.95 0.37
CA GLY A 117 -26.17 -11.14 1.45
C GLY A 117 -27.67 -10.84 1.36
N GLY A 118 -28.36 -11.33 0.33
CA GLY A 118 -29.80 -11.16 0.12
C GLY A 118 -30.22 -9.84 -0.53
N ALA A 119 -29.28 -9.10 -1.12
CA ALA A 119 -29.55 -7.91 -1.92
C ALA A 119 -29.60 -8.24 -3.42
N GLU A 120 -30.16 -7.32 -4.20
CA GLU A 120 -30.15 -7.40 -5.66
C GLU A 120 -28.82 -6.88 -6.22
N CYS A 121 -28.31 -7.60 -7.23
CA CYS A 121 -27.20 -7.12 -8.04
C CYS A 121 -27.73 -6.69 -9.40
N THR A 122 -27.73 -5.38 -9.65
CA THR A 122 -28.20 -4.76 -10.89
C THR A 122 -27.09 -3.91 -11.52
N ALA A 123 -27.26 -3.55 -12.79
CA ALA A 123 -26.32 -2.66 -13.47
C ALA A 123 -26.18 -1.30 -12.77
N GLU A 124 -27.29 -0.72 -12.31
CA GLU A 124 -27.29 0.53 -11.55
C GLU A 124 -26.54 0.39 -10.21
N THR A 125 -26.70 -0.75 -9.54
CA THR A 125 -25.97 -1.03 -8.30
C THR A 125 -24.47 -1.11 -8.55
N LEU A 126 -24.03 -1.84 -9.58
CA LEU A 126 -22.60 -2.00 -9.90
C LEU A 126 -21.95 -0.68 -10.38
N GLN A 127 -22.68 0.14 -11.13
CA GLN A 127 -22.20 1.46 -11.59
C GLN A 127 -21.96 2.45 -10.44
N LYS A 128 -22.51 2.22 -9.24
CA LYS A 128 -22.20 3.03 -8.05
C LYS A 128 -20.77 2.78 -7.55
N TYR A 129 -20.23 1.59 -7.78
CA TYR A 129 -18.88 1.20 -7.34
C TYR A 129 -17.83 1.46 -8.41
N GLU A 130 -18.19 1.35 -9.69
CA GLU A 130 -17.32 1.66 -10.82
C GLU A 130 -18.10 2.42 -11.90
N LYS A 131 -17.99 3.75 -11.88
CA LYS A 131 -18.73 4.62 -12.81
C LYS A 131 -18.21 4.50 -14.24
N SER A 132 -16.95 4.10 -14.43
CA SER A 132 -16.34 3.97 -15.75
C SER A 132 -16.56 2.61 -16.40
N ALA A 133 -17.14 1.64 -15.68
CA ALA A 133 -17.40 0.30 -16.21
C ALA A 133 -18.37 0.35 -17.39
N THR A 134 -18.00 -0.36 -18.46
CA THR A 134 -18.83 -0.52 -19.64
C THR A 134 -20.05 -1.40 -19.35
N ALA A 135 -21.10 -1.27 -20.17
CA ALA A 135 -22.29 -2.12 -20.05
C ALA A 135 -21.97 -3.61 -20.22
N GLU A 136 -20.97 -3.95 -21.03
CA GLU A 136 -20.51 -5.33 -21.25
C GLU A 136 -19.83 -5.90 -20.00
N GLU A 137 -18.91 -5.16 -19.38
CA GLU A 137 -18.24 -5.57 -18.13
C GLU A 137 -19.25 -5.79 -17.01
N VAL A 138 -20.21 -4.87 -16.87
CA VAL A 138 -21.28 -4.95 -15.87
C VAL A 138 -22.18 -6.17 -16.12
N ALA A 139 -22.61 -6.39 -17.37
CA ALA A 139 -23.45 -7.54 -17.71
C ALA A 139 -22.73 -8.87 -17.45
N LYS A 140 -21.46 -8.97 -17.85
CA LYS A 140 -20.62 -10.15 -17.62
C LYS A 140 -20.43 -10.42 -16.13
N ALA A 141 -20.16 -9.39 -15.33
CA ALA A 141 -20.02 -9.52 -13.88
C ALA A 141 -21.30 -10.06 -13.22
N ILE A 142 -22.48 -9.59 -13.64
CA ILE A 142 -23.78 -10.07 -13.14
C ILE A 142 -24.00 -11.53 -13.52
N GLU A 143 -23.76 -11.89 -14.79
CA GLU A 143 -23.92 -13.26 -15.28
C GLU A 143 -23.02 -14.24 -14.51
N GLU A 144 -21.72 -13.95 -14.44
CA GLU A 144 -20.74 -14.82 -13.77
C GLU A 144 -21.04 -14.96 -12.28
N ALA A 145 -21.36 -13.87 -11.59
CA ALA A 145 -21.70 -13.89 -10.17
C ALA A 145 -22.99 -14.70 -9.91
N THR A 146 -24.02 -14.49 -10.72
CA THR A 146 -25.30 -15.22 -10.59
C THR A 146 -25.09 -16.72 -10.80
N ALA A 147 -24.41 -17.11 -11.88
CA ALA A 147 -24.10 -18.51 -12.15
C ALA A 147 -23.29 -19.15 -11.02
N ASN A 148 -22.31 -18.43 -10.46
CA ASN A 148 -21.51 -18.95 -9.35
C ASN A 148 -22.34 -19.09 -8.07
N VAL A 149 -23.19 -18.12 -7.73
CA VAL A 149 -24.09 -18.21 -6.57
C VAL A 149 -25.04 -19.39 -6.72
N GLU A 150 -25.68 -19.56 -7.89
CA GLU A 150 -26.60 -20.67 -8.17
C GLU A 150 -25.92 -22.05 -8.07
N LYS A 151 -24.68 -22.16 -8.54
CA LYS A 151 -23.88 -23.39 -8.45
C LYS A 151 -23.71 -23.89 -7.01
N TYR A 152 -23.56 -22.99 -6.04
CA TYR A 152 -23.39 -23.35 -4.63
C TYR A 152 -24.70 -23.33 -3.84
N ARG A 153 -25.72 -22.61 -4.32
CA ARG A 153 -27.02 -22.51 -3.64
C ARG A 153 -27.64 -23.90 -3.51
N ASN A 154 -28.19 -24.19 -2.34
CA ASN A 154 -28.77 -25.50 -2.00
C ASN A 154 -27.78 -26.69 -2.02
N THR A 155 -26.48 -26.45 -2.06
CA THR A 155 -25.45 -27.49 -1.87
C THR A 155 -24.98 -27.54 -0.42
N ASP A 156 -24.31 -28.63 -0.04
CA ASP A 156 -23.62 -28.78 1.24
C ASP A 156 -22.53 -27.72 1.48
N LYS A 157 -21.96 -27.19 0.38
CA LYS A 157 -20.94 -26.12 0.40
C LYS A 157 -21.53 -24.71 0.56
N TRP A 158 -22.86 -24.54 0.54
CA TRP A 158 -23.48 -23.22 0.60
C TRP A 158 -23.03 -22.40 1.81
N LYS A 159 -23.00 -22.99 3.01
CA LYS A 159 -22.60 -22.27 4.23
C LYS A 159 -21.17 -21.74 4.17
N GLN A 160 -20.25 -22.51 3.60
CA GLN A 160 -18.87 -22.05 3.43
C GLN A 160 -18.77 -20.96 2.37
N PHE A 161 -19.52 -21.11 1.28
CA PHE A 161 -19.60 -20.11 0.23
C PHE A 161 -20.18 -18.79 0.76
N GLU A 162 -21.25 -18.86 1.55
CA GLU A 162 -21.84 -17.72 2.23
C GLU A 162 -20.84 -17.08 3.19
N LEU A 163 -20.18 -17.87 4.04
CA LEU A 163 -19.16 -17.36 4.96
C LEU A 163 -18.04 -16.63 4.21
N ASN A 164 -17.56 -17.16 3.09
CA ASN A 164 -16.47 -16.54 2.33
C ASN A 164 -16.88 -15.22 1.64
N ASN A 165 -18.16 -15.04 1.34
CA ASN A 165 -18.65 -13.89 0.56
C ASN A 165 -19.44 -12.86 1.38
N ASN A 166 -19.99 -13.26 2.53
CA ASN A 166 -20.79 -12.44 3.42
C ASN A 166 -20.12 -12.36 4.81
N ASN A 167 -18.91 -11.80 4.85
CA ASN A 167 -18.17 -11.56 6.09
C ASN A 167 -17.40 -10.23 5.99
N LEU A 168 -17.15 -9.62 7.15
CA LEU A 168 -16.46 -8.32 7.22
C LEU A 168 -14.99 -8.37 6.77
N GLY A 169 -14.39 -9.55 6.66
CA GLY A 169 -13.03 -9.73 6.14
C GLY A 169 -12.95 -9.85 4.61
N ASN A 170 -14.09 -9.92 3.90
CA ASN A 170 -14.12 -9.98 2.45
C ASN A 170 -13.85 -8.58 1.87
N LYS A 171 -12.57 -8.21 1.73
CA LYS A 171 -12.16 -6.89 1.23
C LYS A 171 -12.43 -6.78 -0.28
N LEU A 172 -13.48 -6.06 -0.66
CA LEU A 172 -13.94 -5.98 -2.05
C LEU A 172 -13.33 -4.80 -2.82
N GLN A 173 -13.00 -3.71 -2.12
CA GLN A 173 -12.41 -2.52 -2.73
C GLN A 173 -11.65 -1.69 -1.67
N GLY A 174 -10.43 -1.27 -1.97
CA GLY A 174 -9.74 -0.26 -1.14
C GLY A 174 -10.38 1.13 -1.29
N ARG A 175 -10.44 1.90 -0.19
CA ARG A 175 -10.95 3.28 -0.15
C ARG A 175 -9.97 4.18 0.59
N LEU A 176 -9.61 5.31 -0.01
CA LEU A 176 -8.78 6.33 0.65
C LEU A 176 -9.53 7.66 0.75
N TYR A 177 -9.49 8.26 1.93
CA TYR A 177 -9.99 9.61 2.16
C TYR A 177 -8.81 10.50 2.53
N ILE A 178 -8.46 11.42 1.63
CA ILE A 178 -7.28 12.26 1.76
C ILE A 178 -7.74 13.70 2.02
N LYS A 179 -7.40 14.21 3.20
CA LYS A 179 -7.68 15.59 3.62
C LYS A 179 -6.40 16.37 3.82
N VAL A 180 -6.39 17.62 3.38
CA VAL A 180 -5.28 18.55 3.66
C VAL A 180 -5.43 19.13 5.07
N ASP A 181 -4.42 18.91 5.93
CA ASP A 181 -4.28 19.59 7.21
C ASP A 181 -3.37 20.82 7.03
N THR A 182 -3.98 21.95 6.68
CA THR A 182 -3.28 23.22 6.42
C THR A 182 -2.57 23.76 7.65
N ARG A 183 -3.02 23.42 8.86
CA ARG A 183 -2.40 23.90 10.12
C ARG A 183 -1.04 23.24 10.34
N LYS A 184 -0.90 21.97 9.95
CA LYS A 184 0.31 21.16 10.15
C LYS A 184 1.07 20.87 8.84
N CYS A 185 0.62 21.44 7.73
CA CYS A 185 1.17 21.23 6.39
C CYS A 185 1.41 19.77 6.01
N ARG A 186 0.39 18.95 6.23
CA ARG A 186 0.44 17.50 6.02
C ARG A 186 -0.89 17.00 5.48
N LEU A 187 -0.91 15.76 4.99
CA LEU A 187 -2.16 15.09 4.68
C LEU A 187 -2.64 14.29 5.90
N ARG A 188 -3.94 14.21 6.07
CA ARG A 188 -4.61 13.23 6.93
C ARG A 188 -5.26 12.23 5.99
N VAL A 189 -4.80 10.99 6.04
CA VAL A 189 -5.28 9.93 5.17
C VAL A 189 -5.95 8.87 6.01
N THR A 190 -7.21 8.59 5.69
CA THR A 190 -7.95 7.45 6.25
C THR A 190 -7.96 6.35 5.19
N ASP A 191 -7.36 5.23 5.55
CA ASP A 191 -7.28 4.03 4.72
C ASP A 191 -8.31 3.00 5.20
N ASN A 192 -9.32 2.78 4.37
CA ASN A 192 -10.42 1.87 4.60
C ASN A 192 -10.43 0.77 3.53
N TYR A 193 -11.16 -0.29 3.81
CA TYR A 193 -11.68 -1.16 2.77
C TYR A 193 -13.20 -1.18 2.85
N MET A 194 -13.83 -1.37 1.70
CA MET A 194 -15.24 -1.62 1.56
C MET A 194 -15.49 -3.13 1.46
N THR A 195 -16.55 -3.57 2.11
CA THR A 195 -17.11 -4.92 2.00
C THR A 195 -18.64 -4.86 1.90
N ILE A 196 -19.26 -5.98 1.60
CA ILE A 196 -20.70 -6.15 1.62
C ILE A 196 -21.05 -7.19 2.69
N TYR A 197 -21.83 -6.76 3.68
CA TYR A 197 -22.31 -7.61 4.75
C TYR A 197 -23.83 -7.51 4.87
N ASN A 198 -24.50 -8.66 4.78
CA ASN A 198 -25.96 -8.79 4.75
C ASN A 198 -26.60 -7.84 3.71
N GLY A 199 -26.01 -7.82 2.52
CA GLY A 199 -26.51 -7.06 1.38
C GLY A 199 -26.30 -5.54 1.48
N LYS A 200 -25.50 -5.08 2.44
CA LYS A 200 -25.21 -3.66 2.66
C LYS A 200 -23.72 -3.39 2.57
N GLU A 201 -23.38 -2.26 1.97
CA GLU A 201 -22.04 -1.71 2.01
C GLU A 201 -21.64 -1.38 3.46
N VAL A 202 -20.44 -1.83 3.84
CA VAL A 202 -19.81 -1.53 5.12
C VAL A 202 -18.37 -1.16 4.82
N GLU A 203 -17.91 -0.06 5.41
CA GLU A 203 -16.49 0.28 5.42
C GLU A 203 -15.90 -0.01 6.79
N ASP A 204 -14.71 -0.57 6.79
CA ASP A 204 -13.90 -0.76 7.98
C ASP A 204 -12.49 -0.20 7.76
N SER A 205 -11.92 0.31 8.84
CA SER A 205 -10.58 0.87 8.84
C SER A 205 -9.57 -0.25 8.60
N ASN A 206 -8.61 -0.04 7.71
CA ASN A 206 -7.42 -0.88 7.66
C ASN A 206 -6.65 -0.74 9.00
N PRO A 207 -5.77 -1.69 9.41
CA PRO A 207 -5.08 -1.65 10.71
C PRO A 207 -4.33 -0.35 10.99
N VAL A 208 -3.95 0.36 9.93
CA VAL A 208 -3.22 1.62 10.05
C VAL A 208 -4.21 2.76 10.32
N GLY A 209 -5.40 2.74 9.71
CA GLY A 209 -6.48 3.69 9.94
C GLY A 209 -6.16 5.11 9.50
N THR A 210 -6.49 6.11 10.32
CA THR A 210 -6.25 7.51 9.99
C THR A 210 -4.85 7.95 10.41
N ASN A 211 -3.98 8.26 9.45
CA ASN A 211 -2.60 8.66 9.72
C ASN A 211 -2.21 10.01 9.09
N PRO A 212 -1.27 10.72 9.72
CA PRO A 212 -0.61 11.85 9.10
C PRO A 212 0.40 11.40 8.04
N PHE A 213 0.39 12.06 6.89
CA PHE A 213 1.37 11.88 5.81
C PHE A 213 2.08 13.19 5.53
N VAL A 214 3.41 13.17 5.41
CA VAL A 214 4.23 14.33 5.08
C VAL A 214 4.91 14.16 3.74
N LYS A 215 5.26 15.28 3.12
CA LYS A 215 5.94 15.28 1.83
C LYS A 215 7.27 14.54 1.93
N TRP A 216 7.52 13.70 0.95
CA TRP A 216 8.77 12.96 0.83
C TRP A 216 9.84 13.82 0.16
N ASP A 217 11.02 13.84 0.77
CA ASP A 217 12.22 14.56 0.35
C ASP A 217 13.47 13.67 0.35
N GLY A 218 13.35 12.39 0.75
CA GLY A 218 14.45 11.43 0.86
C GLY A 218 14.81 10.71 -0.44
N GLY A 219 14.43 11.25 -1.60
CA GLY A 219 14.75 10.69 -2.92
C GLY A 219 13.59 9.97 -3.59
N GLU A 220 13.89 8.99 -4.42
CA GLU A 220 12.89 8.27 -5.20
C GLU A 220 12.35 7.04 -4.46
N LEU A 221 11.08 6.72 -4.68
CA LEU A 221 10.42 5.54 -4.12
C LEU A 221 9.77 4.71 -5.23
N LEU A 222 9.74 3.39 -5.04
CA LEU A 222 9.09 2.47 -5.96
C LEU A 222 7.56 2.62 -5.86
N PHE A 223 6.89 2.86 -6.99
CA PHE A 223 5.42 2.91 -7.06
C PHE A 223 4.82 1.84 -7.98
N GLU A 224 5.63 0.91 -8.46
CA GLU A 224 5.11 -0.20 -9.27
C GLU A 224 4.80 -1.42 -8.42
N HIS A 225 3.71 -2.09 -8.79
CA HIS A 225 3.24 -3.30 -8.15
C HIS A 225 4.10 -4.49 -8.58
N CYS A 226 4.54 -5.32 -7.65
CA CYS A 226 5.18 -6.58 -8.00
C CYS A 226 4.16 -7.54 -8.61
N THR A 227 4.40 -7.94 -9.86
CA THR A 227 3.54 -8.90 -10.57
C THR A 227 4.03 -10.32 -10.36
N ASP A 228 5.35 -10.51 -10.22
CA ASP A 228 5.97 -11.84 -10.27
C ASP A 228 6.98 -12.05 -9.14
N SER A 229 6.51 -12.69 -8.06
CA SER A 229 7.36 -13.03 -6.91
C SER A 229 8.13 -14.35 -7.10
N GLY A 230 7.78 -15.13 -8.12
CA GLY A 230 8.35 -16.46 -8.37
C GLY A 230 9.60 -16.45 -9.25
N ASP A 231 9.85 -15.35 -9.94
CA ASP A 231 10.89 -15.28 -10.98
C ASP A 231 12.24 -14.81 -10.47
N ILE A 232 12.34 -14.37 -9.22
CA ILE A 232 13.62 -13.99 -8.61
C ILE A 232 14.00 -15.03 -7.54
N ALA A 233 15.13 -15.69 -7.74
CA ALA A 233 15.70 -16.66 -6.80
C ALA A 233 16.74 -15.97 -5.89
N PRO A 234 16.44 -15.77 -4.59
CA PRO A 234 17.45 -15.39 -3.61
C PRO A 234 18.34 -16.59 -3.29
N MET A 235 19.66 -16.42 -3.36
CA MET A 235 20.66 -17.48 -3.23
C MET A 235 21.87 -16.98 -2.43
N ARG A 236 22.61 -17.92 -1.81
CA ARG A 236 23.89 -17.63 -1.15
C ARG A 236 25.08 -17.64 -2.11
N SER A 237 24.89 -18.09 -3.34
CA SER A 237 25.95 -18.21 -4.34
C SER A 237 25.79 -17.17 -5.45
N ALA A 238 26.90 -16.58 -5.85
CA ALA A 238 27.02 -15.76 -7.05
C ALA A 238 27.06 -16.58 -8.34
N GLU A 239 27.04 -17.91 -8.27
CA GLU A 239 27.06 -18.76 -9.46
C GLU A 239 25.64 -18.95 -10.02
N TYR A 240 25.51 -18.88 -11.35
CA TYR A 240 24.25 -19.18 -12.03
C TYR A 240 23.86 -20.65 -11.81
N PRO A 241 22.61 -20.98 -11.46
CA PRO A 241 22.22 -22.36 -11.18
C PRO A 241 22.40 -23.27 -12.40
N ALA A 242 23.05 -24.42 -12.20
CA ALA A 242 23.25 -25.41 -13.26
C ALA A 242 21.93 -26.14 -13.64
N ASP A 243 21.00 -26.30 -12.69
CA ASP A 243 19.68 -26.89 -12.90
C ASP A 243 18.57 -25.94 -12.43
N LEU A 244 17.89 -25.34 -13.39
CA LEU A 244 16.83 -24.36 -13.14
C LEU A 244 15.54 -24.98 -12.57
N ASN A 245 15.40 -26.31 -12.59
CA ASN A 245 14.23 -26.98 -12.00
C ASN A 245 14.42 -27.27 -10.51
N ASN A 246 15.67 -27.21 -10.02
CA ASN A 246 16.05 -27.57 -8.66
C ASN A 246 16.94 -26.48 -8.05
N VAL A 247 16.54 -25.22 -8.18
CA VAL A 247 17.26 -24.09 -7.60
C VAL A 247 17.03 -24.05 -6.09
N GLU A 248 18.12 -24.19 -5.33
CA GLU A 248 18.10 -23.98 -3.89
C GLU A 248 18.04 -22.47 -3.61
N THR A 249 16.88 -22.03 -3.15
CA THR A 249 16.65 -20.64 -2.74
C THR A 249 16.80 -20.49 -1.23
N ILE A 250 17.11 -19.28 -0.78
CA ILE A 250 17.06 -18.93 0.64
C ILE A 250 15.62 -19.08 1.11
N GLY A 251 15.38 -20.13 1.88
CA GLY A 251 14.08 -20.45 2.45
C GLY A 251 13.76 -19.65 3.71
N ARG A 252 12.87 -20.21 4.53
CA ARG A 252 12.39 -19.59 5.78
C ARG A 252 13.46 -19.37 6.83
N GLU A 253 14.59 -20.07 6.73
CA GLU A 253 15.73 -19.88 7.64
C GLU A 253 16.29 -18.45 7.54
N GLY A 254 16.14 -17.81 6.38
CA GLY A 254 16.56 -16.43 6.16
C GLY A 254 18.08 -16.24 6.06
N VAL A 255 18.51 -14.99 6.18
CA VAL A 255 19.91 -14.57 6.17
C VAL A 255 20.22 -13.70 7.38
N SER A 256 21.47 -13.71 7.83
CA SER A 256 21.89 -12.83 8.92
C SER A 256 22.15 -11.41 8.42
N TYR A 257 21.96 -10.40 9.26
CA TYR A 257 22.44 -9.06 8.93
C TYR A 257 23.95 -9.06 8.66
N GLY A 258 24.36 -8.36 7.59
CA GLY A 258 25.74 -8.34 7.09
C GLY A 258 26.08 -9.50 6.15
N GLU A 259 25.18 -10.46 5.96
CA GLU A 259 25.34 -11.51 4.95
C GLU A 259 24.94 -11.02 3.56
N GLU A 260 25.78 -11.31 2.57
CA GLU A 260 25.49 -11.00 1.17
C GLU A 260 24.50 -12.02 0.59
N VAL A 261 23.44 -11.51 -0.04
CA VAL A 261 22.47 -12.30 -0.79
C VAL A 261 22.62 -12.02 -2.27
N HIS A 262 22.68 -13.07 -3.07
CA HIS A 262 22.67 -12.99 -4.52
C HIS A 262 21.26 -13.25 -5.05
N PHE A 263 20.85 -12.49 -6.05
CA PHE A 263 19.54 -12.62 -6.66
C PHE A 263 19.72 -12.90 -8.14
N TRP A 264 18.99 -13.91 -8.62
CA TRP A 264 18.97 -14.28 -10.02
C TRP A 264 17.54 -14.22 -10.54
N TYR A 265 17.32 -13.54 -11.66
CA TYR A 265 16.06 -13.64 -12.37
C TYR A 265 16.04 -14.92 -13.22
N LEU A 266 15.06 -15.79 -12.98
CA LEU A 266 14.89 -17.10 -13.58
C LEU A 266 13.58 -17.25 -14.38
N GLY A 267 12.77 -16.18 -14.47
CA GLY A 267 11.55 -16.13 -15.28
C GLY A 267 11.82 -16.51 -16.73
N GLN A 268 10.93 -17.31 -17.33
CA GLN A 268 11.19 -17.89 -18.66
C GLN A 268 10.99 -16.90 -19.81
N ASP A 269 10.09 -15.95 -19.61
CA ASP A 269 9.58 -14.92 -20.51
C ASP A 269 10.65 -13.93 -21.00
N ALA A 270 11.80 -13.84 -20.33
CA ALA A 270 12.79 -12.80 -20.64
C ALA A 270 14.25 -13.22 -20.60
N ARG A 271 14.49 -14.52 -20.72
CA ARG A 271 15.85 -15.04 -20.92
C ARG A 271 16.28 -14.95 -22.37
N ASP A 272 15.36 -14.98 -23.32
CA ASP A 272 15.73 -15.04 -24.73
C ASP A 272 16.09 -13.65 -25.27
N VAL A 273 17.25 -13.53 -25.91
CA VAL A 273 17.62 -12.28 -26.59
C VAL A 273 16.72 -12.10 -27.80
N VAL A 274 15.97 -10.99 -27.81
CA VAL A 274 15.12 -10.60 -28.93
C VAL A 274 15.87 -9.61 -29.82
N ASP A 275 16.10 -10.01 -31.07
CA ASP A 275 16.76 -9.15 -32.07
C ASP A 275 15.99 -7.83 -32.25
N GLY A 276 16.73 -6.71 -32.27
CA GLY A 276 16.16 -5.38 -32.41
C GLY A 276 15.52 -4.82 -31.13
N CYS A 277 15.68 -5.48 -29.98
CA CYS A 277 15.22 -4.99 -28.69
C CYS A 277 16.40 -4.66 -27.76
N LYS A 278 16.32 -3.51 -27.10
CA LYS A 278 17.20 -3.14 -25.99
C LYS A 278 16.48 -3.44 -24.67
N VAL A 279 17.16 -4.12 -23.75
CA VAL A 279 16.65 -4.41 -22.41
C VAL A 279 17.44 -3.61 -21.37
N THR A 280 16.73 -3.02 -20.42
CA THR A 280 17.30 -2.37 -19.23
C THR A 280 16.49 -2.75 -18.00
N TYR A 281 17.07 -2.63 -16.81
CA TYR A 281 16.33 -2.81 -15.57
C TYR A 281 16.81 -1.85 -14.49
N ASP A 282 15.89 -1.54 -13.57
CA ASP A 282 16.20 -0.85 -12.33
C ASP A 282 16.04 -1.83 -11.16
N LEU A 283 16.90 -1.70 -10.15
CA LEU A 283 16.80 -2.46 -8.91
C LEU A 283 16.40 -1.53 -7.77
N TRP A 284 15.46 -1.96 -6.95
CA TRP A 284 14.99 -1.27 -5.76
C TRP A 284 15.17 -2.15 -4.55
N PHE A 285 15.63 -1.57 -3.44
CA PHE A 285 15.83 -2.27 -2.17
C PHE A 285 14.93 -1.64 -1.12
N ASP A 286 14.02 -2.43 -0.57
CA ASP A 286 13.00 -2.00 0.40
C ASP A 286 12.18 -0.78 -0.08
N GLY A 287 11.90 -0.74 -1.39
CA GLY A 287 11.18 0.34 -2.05
C GLY A 287 11.96 1.64 -2.23
N GLN A 288 13.27 1.64 -1.94
CA GLN A 288 14.18 2.79 -1.97
C GLN A 288 15.47 2.46 -2.74
N ASN A 289 16.39 3.45 -2.80
CA ASN A 289 17.76 3.31 -3.28
C ASN A 289 17.90 2.68 -4.67
N PRO A 290 17.26 3.26 -5.71
CA PRO A 290 17.24 2.63 -7.02
C PRO A 290 18.63 2.61 -7.67
N GLN A 291 19.05 1.45 -8.15
CA GLN A 291 20.12 1.33 -9.15
C GLN A 291 19.48 1.30 -10.52
N LYS A 292 19.77 2.28 -11.38
CA LYS A 292 18.99 2.52 -12.60
C LYS A 292 19.73 2.21 -13.89
N GLY A 293 18.97 1.83 -14.91
CA GLY A 293 19.46 1.68 -16.27
C GLY A 293 20.52 0.60 -16.43
N LEU A 294 20.45 -0.44 -15.58
CA LEU A 294 21.33 -1.59 -15.68
C LEU A 294 20.99 -2.39 -16.93
N GLU A 295 21.99 -3.04 -17.52
CA GLU A 295 21.81 -3.92 -18.68
C GLU A 295 22.09 -5.36 -18.27
N PRO A 296 21.29 -6.34 -18.70
CA PRO A 296 21.55 -7.75 -18.40
C PRO A 296 22.82 -8.23 -19.11
N GLU A 297 23.49 -9.21 -18.51
CA GLU A 297 24.58 -9.91 -19.19
C GLU A 297 24.02 -10.73 -20.36
N VAL A 298 24.68 -10.71 -21.52
CA VAL A 298 24.36 -11.56 -22.66
C VAL A 298 25.34 -12.72 -22.70
N VAL A 299 24.83 -13.94 -22.51
CA VAL A 299 25.63 -15.17 -22.55
C VAL A 299 25.25 -16.04 -23.74
N GLU A 300 26.19 -16.84 -24.21
CA GLU A 300 25.91 -17.89 -25.20
C GLU A 300 25.69 -19.23 -24.48
N VAL A 301 24.54 -19.86 -24.71
CA VAL A 301 24.19 -21.17 -24.16
C VAL A 301 24.31 -22.26 -25.22
N LYS A 302 24.17 -23.52 -24.79
CA LYS A 302 24.32 -24.69 -25.65
C LYS A 302 23.45 -24.57 -26.91
N GLY A 303 24.09 -24.70 -28.07
CA GLY A 303 23.43 -24.56 -29.37
C GLY A 303 23.55 -23.17 -30.01
N GLY A 304 24.38 -22.27 -29.45
CA GLY A 304 24.64 -20.94 -30.01
C GLY A 304 23.52 -19.93 -29.74
N LYS A 305 22.54 -20.30 -28.91
CA LYS A 305 21.46 -19.41 -28.48
C LYS A 305 22.04 -18.39 -27.50
N LYS A 306 21.61 -17.13 -27.61
CA LYS A 306 21.96 -16.08 -26.66
C LYS A 306 20.86 -15.90 -25.63
N GLU A 307 21.26 -15.73 -24.38
CA GLU A 307 20.34 -15.48 -23.27
C GLU A 307 20.76 -14.26 -22.46
N TYR A 308 19.77 -13.51 -21.96
CA TYR A 308 19.93 -12.50 -20.93
C TYR A 308 20.03 -13.16 -19.55
N ARG A 309 21.00 -12.70 -18.77
CA ARG A 309 21.18 -13.05 -17.37
C ARG A 309 21.16 -11.81 -16.50
N TYR A 310 20.32 -11.84 -15.48
CA TYR A 310 20.15 -10.75 -14.51
C TYR A 310 20.66 -11.25 -13.18
N HIS A 311 21.67 -10.57 -12.64
CA HIS A 311 22.29 -10.88 -11.37
C HIS A 311 22.57 -9.60 -10.61
N TRP A 312 22.28 -9.64 -9.31
CA TRP A 312 22.73 -8.61 -8.39
C TRP A 312 22.96 -9.22 -7.02
N SER A 313 23.64 -8.49 -6.16
CA SER A 313 23.73 -8.82 -4.75
C SER A 313 23.29 -7.65 -3.88
N HIS A 314 22.86 -7.97 -2.67
CA HIS A 314 22.55 -6.98 -1.65
C HIS A 314 22.91 -7.51 -0.26
N THR A 315 23.32 -6.60 0.62
CA THR A 315 23.63 -6.90 2.02
C THR A 315 22.85 -5.94 2.91
N TRP A 316 21.96 -6.47 3.74
CA TRP A 316 21.27 -5.69 4.77
C TRP A 316 22.16 -5.61 6.00
N THR A 317 22.64 -4.41 6.35
CA THR A 317 23.64 -4.23 7.42
C THR A 317 23.05 -3.80 8.76
N GLU A 318 21.87 -3.21 8.77
CA GLU A 318 21.22 -2.70 9.97
C GLU A 318 19.82 -3.27 10.11
N PRO A 319 19.41 -3.65 11.34
CA PRO A 319 18.03 -4.00 11.59
C PRO A 319 17.12 -2.81 11.34
N PHE A 320 15.92 -3.08 10.84
CA PHE A 320 14.90 -2.05 10.78
C PHE A 320 14.71 -1.47 12.19
N PRO A 321 14.82 -0.13 12.39
CA PRO A 321 14.84 0.52 13.71
C PRO A 321 13.63 0.26 14.61
N GLU A 322 12.66 -0.51 14.14
CA GLU A 322 11.26 -0.49 14.54
C GLU A 322 10.73 -1.86 14.94
N GLY A 323 11.54 -2.92 14.86
CA GLY A 323 11.11 -4.29 15.20
C GLY A 323 10.03 -4.85 14.26
N THR A 324 9.84 -4.27 13.07
CA THR A 324 9.03 -4.87 12.00
C THR A 324 9.58 -6.22 11.57
N LEU A 325 8.73 -7.03 10.92
CA LEU A 325 9.14 -8.31 10.33
C LEU A 325 10.50 -8.12 9.64
N PRO A 326 11.52 -8.89 10.05
CA PRO A 326 12.86 -8.70 9.53
C PRO A 326 12.86 -9.34 8.15
N ALA A 327 12.44 -8.58 7.14
CA ALA A 327 12.39 -9.03 5.77
C ALA A 327 13.00 -7.95 4.88
N GLY A 328 13.99 -8.34 4.09
CA GLY A 328 14.57 -7.52 3.04
C GLY A 328 13.84 -7.82 1.74
N VAL A 329 13.47 -6.79 0.99
CA VAL A 329 12.81 -6.94 -0.31
C VAL A 329 13.65 -6.29 -1.38
N THR A 330 13.84 -7.01 -2.48
CA THR A 330 14.38 -6.46 -3.71
C THR A 330 13.30 -6.50 -4.79
N VAL A 331 13.27 -5.48 -5.63
CA VAL A 331 12.37 -5.41 -6.78
C VAL A 331 13.18 -5.06 -8.02
N MET A 332 12.96 -5.82 -9.09
CA MET A 332 13.52 -5.56 -10.41
C MET A 332 12.41 -4.99 -11.30
N HIS A 333 12.57 -3.76 -11.77
CA HIS A 333 11.69 -3.15 -12.78
C HIS A 333 12.40 -3.22 -14.13
N ARG A 334 12.04 -4.21 -14.95
CA ARG A 334 12.60 -4.44 -16.27
C ARG A 334 11.82 -3.66 -17.33
N ARG A 335 12.53 -3.12 -18.31
CA ARG A 335 11.95 -2.46 -19.48
C ARG A 335 12.66 -2.94 -20.74
N TRP A 336 11.90 -3.24 -21.78
CA TRP A 336 12.45 -3.54 -23.09
C TRP A 336 11.83 -2.63 -24.15
N THR A 337 12.69 -2.13 -25.02
CA THR A 337 12.31 -1.23 -26.11
C THR A 337 12.79 -1.85 -27.41
N CYS A 338 11.85 -2.12 -28.31
CA CYS A 338 12.09 -2.72 -29.60
C CYS A 338 11.85 -1.70 -30.72
N GLU A 339 12.38 -1.98 -31.91
CA GLU A 339 12.08 -1.18 -33.12
C GLU A 339 10.56 -1.09 -33.39
N ASP A 340 9.83 -2.17 -33.10
CA ASP A 340 8.36 -2.19 -33.08
C ASP A 340 7.85 -1.84 -31.67
N PRO A 341 7.23 -0.67 -31.45
CA PRO A 341 6.77 -0.26 -30.13
C PRO A 341 5.70 -1.19 -29.55
N SER A 342 4.94 -1.91 -30.39
CA SER A 342 3.93 -2.86 -29.92
C SER A 342 4.52 -4.10 -29.25
N LYS A 343 5.83 -4.33 -29.42
CA LYS A 343 6.59 -5.39 -28.78
C LYS A 343 7.41 -4.90 -27.59
N SER A 344 7.41 -3.59 -27.32
CA SER A 344 8.05 -3.00 -26.15
C SER A 344 7.17 -3.19 -24.92
N GLY A 345 7.76 -3.14 -23.74
CA GLY A 345 7.00 -3.30 -22.50
C GLY A 345 7.87 -3.18 -21.26
N GLU A 346 7.23 -3.46 -20.13
CA GLU A 346 7.87 -3.46 -18.81
C GLU A 346 7.25 -4.53 -17.92
N GLU A 347 8.01 -4.94 -16.90
CA GLU A 347 7.62 -5.95 -15.93
C GLU A 347 8.30 -5.67 -14.58
N VAL A 348 7.65 -6.09 -13.50
CA VAL A 348 8.12 -5.85 -12.15
C VAL A 348 8.10 -7.15 -11.35
N ALA A 349 9.29 -7.70 -11.14
CA ALA A 349 9.48 -8.91 -10.34
C ALA A 349 10.03 -8.54 -8.97
N CYS A 350 9.70 -9.30 -7.93
CA CYS A 350 10.19 -9.07 -6.58
C CYS A 350 10.64 -10.36 -5.89
N ALA A 351 11.54 -10.22 -4.91
CA ALA A 351 11.86 -11.28 -3.97
C ALA A 351 11.96 -10.71 -2.57
N ALA A 352 11.55 -11.51 -1.59
CA ALA A 352 11.70 -11.22 -0.18
C ALA A 352 12.58 -12.29 0.47
N VAL A 353 13.44 -11.86 1.40
CA VAL A 353 14.24 -12.75 2.25
C VAL A 353 13.96 -12.42 3.71
N ALA A 354 13.81 -13.44 4.55
CA ALA A 354 13.80 -13.24 6.00
C ALA A 354 15.22 -12.85 6.46
N LEU A 355 15.31 -11.90 7.38
CA LEU A 355 16.54 -11.39 8.01
C LEU A 355 16.52 -11.82 9.48
N HIS A 356 17.68 -12.08 10.10
CA HIS A 356 17.77 -12.41 11.54
C HIS A 356 19.08 -11.99 12.20
#